data_AF-A0A956G5Z6-F1
#
_entry.id   AF-A0A956G5Z6-F1
#
_cell.length_a   1.000
_cell.length_b   1.000
_cell.length_c   1.000
_cell.angle_alpha   90.00
_cell.angle_beta   90.00
_cell.angle_gamma   90.00
#
_symmetry.space_group_name_H-M   'P 1'
#
loop_
_entity.id
_entity.type
_entity.pdbx_description
1 polymer ?
#
loop_
_entity_poly.entity_id
_entity_poly.type
_entity_poly.pdbx_seq_one_letter_code
_entity_poly.pdbx_strand_id
1 'polypeptide(L)'
;MAKIAILGAGPVGSLLSILLAKRGHDVEVYERRPDMRRVDIPAGRSINLACSDRGFRALDLGGIGAEIREAAIPMRGRMIHDLDGELALLPYGRDDQAIFSVSRGELNKALMTAAEEQAGVRIHFETGCRFVDTRRARMELRDESSRGWRMVDVPDLLFGADGARSALRTSMQRGDRFDYSQAFLEHGYKELVIPPAKDGVGVRDGFAIEPNALHIWPRGKFMLIALPNQDR
;
A
#
# COMPACT_ATOMS: atom_id res chain seq x y z
N MET A 1 11.47 19.56 -18.64
CA MET A 1 11.90 18.67 -17.55
C MET A 1 11.78 19.47 -16.26
N ALA A 2 11.09 18.92 -15.26
CA ALA A 2 10.85 19.59 -13.98
C ALA A 2 11.41 18.72 -12.85
N LYS A 3 11.88 19.35 -11.77
CA LYS A 3 12.28 18.69 -10.54
C LYS A 3 11.06 18.54 -9.63
N ILE A 4 10.77 17.33 -9.19
CA ILE A 4 9.56 16.98 -8.46
C ILE A 4 9.93 16.29 -7.15
N ALA A 5 9.34 16.77 -6.06
CA ALA A 5 9.40 16.11 -4.76
C ALA A 5 8.09 15.35 -4.49
N ILE A 6 8.19 14.16 -3.92
CA ILE A 6 7.05 13.36 -3.46
C ILE A 6 7.26 13.02 -1.98
N LEU A 7 6.28 13.31 -1.14
CA LEU A 7 6.28 12.89 0.26
C LEU A 7 5.64 11.50 0.38
N GLY A 8 6.39 10.51 0.85
CA GLY A 8 5.96 9.14 1.11
C GLY A 8 6.32 8.16 -0.01
N ALA A 9 7.04 7.08 0.34
CA ALA A 9 7.35 5.93 -0.51
C ALA A 9 6.40 4.75 -0.22
N GLY A 10 5.11 5.05 -0.06
CA GLY A 10 4.06 4.04 -0.06
C GLY A 10 3.64 3.65 -1.49
N PRO A 11 2.64 2.75 -1.65
CA PRO A 11 2.27 2.25 -2.98
C PRO A 11 1.92 3.34 -3.99
N VAL A 12 1.22 4.40 -3.55
CA VAL A 12 0.85 5.52 -4.41
C VAL A 12 2.05 6.38 -4.78
N GLY A 13 2.90 6.73 -3.80
CA GLY A 13 4.05 7.62 -4.03
C GLY A 13 5.11 6.97 -4.91
N SER A 14 5.40 5.69 -4.66
CA SER A 14 6.36 4.91 -5.45
C SER A 14 5.84 4.64 -6.87
N LEU A 15 4.54 4.39 -7.06
CA LEU A 15 4.00 4.27 -8.42
C LEU A 15 3.99 5.61 -9.16
N LEU A 16 3.61 6.69 -8.49
CA LEU A 16 3.60 8.03 -9.07
C LEU A 16 5.02 8.45 -9.49
N SER A 17 6.04 8.14 -8.70
CA SER A 17 7.43 8.47 -9.02
C SER A 17 7.89 7.79 -10.31
N ILE A 18 7.58 6.50 -10.49
CA ILE A 18 7.85 5.76 -11.74
C ILE A 18 7.18 6.47 -12.93
N LEU A 19 5.90 6.80 -12.81
CA LEU A 19 5.13 7.39 -13.92
C LEU A 19 5.60 8.80 -14.28
N LEU A 20 6.11 9.57 -13.33
CA LEU A 20 6.67 10.91 -13.56
C LEU A 20 8.07 10.81 -14.16
N ALA A 21 8.91 9.90 -13.65
CA ALA A 21 10.24 9.66 -14.20
C ALA A 21 10.19 9.15 -15.65
N LYS A 22 9.25 8.24 -15.98
CA LYS A 22 9.00 7.80 -17.38
C LYS A 22 8.60 8.95 -18.32
N ARG A 23 8.11 10.07 -17.79
CA ARG A 23 7.82 11.29 -18.57
C ARG A 23 9.01 12.26 -18.64
N GLY A 24 10.18 11.87 -18.13
CA GLY A 24 11.41 12.66 -18.20
C GLY A 24 11.52 13.74 -17.12
N HIS A 25 10.87 13.58 -15.97
CA HIS A 25 11.03 14.46 -14.81
C HIS A 25 12.14 13.94 -13.87
N ASP A 26 12.83 14.85 -13.16
CA ASP A 26 13.77 14.49 -12.08
C ASP A 26 12.97 14.34 -10.78
N VAL A 27 12.85 13.13 -10.26
CA VAL A 27 11.94 12.82 -9.14
C VAL A 27 12.73 12.41 -7.90
N GLU A 28 12.44 13.06 -6.78
CA GLU A 28 12.93 12.70 -5.46
C GLU A 28 11.74 12.33 -4.55
N VAL A 29 11.86 11.23 -3.82
CA VAL A 29 10.85 10.77 -2.85
C VAL A 29 11.43 10.85 -1.45
N TYR A 30 10.68 11.37 -0.48
CA TYR A 30 11.08 11.43 0.93
C TYR A 30 10.19 10.50 1.76
N GLU A 31 10.76 9.45 2.34
CA GLU A 31 10.06 8.48 3.18
C GLU A 31 10.56 8.56 4.62
N ARG A 32 9.61 8.67 5.57
CA ARG A 32 9.94 8.77 6.99
C ARG A 32 10.53 7.48 7.55
N ARG A 33 10.09 6.33 7.05
CA ARG A 33 10.52 5.02 7.54
C ARG A 33 11.88 4.62 6.95
N PRO A 34 12.60 3.70 7.59
CA PRO A 34 13.75 3.05 6.97
C PRO A 34 13.32 2.22 5.76
N ASP A 35 14.30 1.84 4.94
CA ASP A 35 14.07 1.01 3.76
C ASP A 35 13.64 -0.40 4.16
N MET A 36 12.37 -0.73 3.92
CA MET A 36 11.79 -2.02 4.27
C MET A 36 12.31 -3.19 3.43
N ARG A 37 13.15 -2.94 2.41
CA ARG A 37 13.89 -3.97 1.68
C ARG A 37 15.14 -4.41 2.45
N ARG A 38 15.63 -3.59 3.38
CA ARG A 38 16.89 -3.78 4.10
C ARG A 38 16.71 -4.06 5.59
N VAL A 39 15.57 -3.66 6.16
CA VAL A 39 15.25 -3.88 7.58
C VAL A 39 13.87 -4.49 7.76
N ASP A 40 13.74 -5.32 8.79
CA ASP A 40 12.44 -5.81 9.25
C ASP A 40 11.69 -4.69 9.95
N ILE A 41 10.71 -4.12 9.25
CA ILE A 41 9.80 -3.15 9.87
C ILE A 41 8.66 -3.94 10.54
N PRO A 42 8.31 -3.67 11.81
CA PRO A 42 7.18 -4.29 12.51
C PRO A 42 5.80 -3.97 11.92
N ALA A 43 5.73 -3.48 10.68
CA ALA A 43 4.51 -3.07 10.02
C ALA A 43 3.67 -4.31 9.68
N GLY A 44 2.80 -4.72 10.61
CA GLY A 44 1.70 -5.68 10.41
C GLY A 44 2.10 -6.85 9.51
N ARG A 45 2.72 -7.87 10.12
CA ARG A 45 3.46 -8.96 9.47
C ARG A 45 2.71 -9.74 8.38
N SER A 46 1.42 -9.50 8.15
CA SER A 46 0.63 -10.23 7.14
C SER A 46 -0.54 -9.40 6.58
N ILE A 47 -0.32 -8.13 6.21
CA ILE A 47 -1.37 -7.35 5.53
C ILE A 47 -1.33 -7.64 4.04
N ASN A 48 -2.31 -8.41 3.58
CA ASN A 48 -2.66 -8.45 2.17
C ASN A 48 -3.65 -7.35 1.81
N LEU A 49 -3.57 -6.94 0.55
CA LEU A 49 -4.49 -6.03 -0.09
C LEU A 49 -5.27 -6.80 -1.16
N ALA A 50 -6.55 -6.47 -1.28
CA ALA A 50 -7.36 -6.90 -2.39
C ALA A 50 -7.09 -5.98 -3.59
N CYS A 51 -6.28 -6.44 -4.55
CA CYS A 51 -5.99 -5.73 -5.78
C CYS A 51 -7.00 -6.10 -6.87
N SER A 52 -7.66 -5.10 -7.45
CA SER A 52 -8.63 -5.28 -8.55
C SER A 52 -8.07 -4.74 -9.87
N ASP A 53 -8.87 -4.82 -10.93
CA ASP A 53 -8.52 -4.33 -12.28
C ASP A 53 -7.92 -2.91 -12.28
N ARG A 54 -8.49 -1.98 -11.50
CA ARG A 54 -7.97 -0.60 -11.42
C ARG A 54 -6.55 -0.54 -10.87
N GLY A 55 -6.25 -1.36 -9.86
CA GLY A 55 -4.91 -1.44 -9.27
C GLY A 55 -3.93 -1.99 -10.28
N PHE A 56 -4.27 -3.11 -10.93
CA PHE A 56 -3.38 -3.69 -11.93
C PHE A 56 -3.17 -2.82 -13.16
N ARG A 57 -4.21 -2.14 -13.68
CA ARG A 57 -4.01 -1.17 -14.77
C ARG A 57 -2.99 -0.11 -14.42
N ALA A 58 -2.99 0.38 -13.18
CA ALA A 58 -2.00 1.34 -12.72
C ALA A 58 -0.60 0.73 -12.61
N LEU A 59 -0.49 -0.51 -12.11
CA LEU A 59 0.77 -1.27 -12.04
C LEU A 59 1.33 -1.62 -13.43
N ASP A 60 0.45 -1.90 -14.40
CA ASP A 60 0.79 -2.18 -15.79
C ASP A 60 1.43 -0.93 -16.43
N LEU A 61 0.89 0.27 -16.18
CA LEU A 61 1.54 1.55 -16.57
C LEU A 61 2.91 1.73 -15.89
N GLY A 62 3.01 1.28 -14.64
CA GLY A 62 4.27 1.22 -13.88
C GLY A 62 5.28 0.24 -14.46
N GLY A 63 4.84 -0.76 -15.24
CA GLY A 63 5.70 -1.80 -15.81
C GLY A 63 5.94 -2.99 -14.88
N ILE A 64 5.25 -3.07 -13.74
CA ILE A 64 5.42 -4.15 -12.75
C ILE A 64 4.17 -5.04 -12.59
N GLY A 65 3.11 -4.77 -13.36
CA GLY A 65 1.85 -5.47 -13.19
C GLY A 65 1.93 -6.98 -13.41
N ALA A 66 2.77 -7.45 -14.35
CA ALA A 66 2.96 -8.88 -14.61
C ALA A 66 3.60 -9.60 -13.40
N GLU A 67 4.69 -9.07 -12.86
CA GLU A 67 5.38 -9.58 -11.66
C GLU A 67 4.44 -9.66 -10.47
N ILE A 68 3.67 -8.59 -10.22
CA ILE A 68 2.71 -8.56 -9.11
C ILE A 68 1.58 -9.57 -9.32
N ARG A 69 1.11 -9.80 -10.55
CA ARG A 69 0.08 -10.82 -10.84
C ARG A 69 0.59 -12.23 -10.58
N GLU A 70 1.84 -12.52 -10.92
CA GLU A 70 2.48 -13.82 -10.67
C GLU A 70 2.60 -14.11 -9.16
N ALA A 71 2.94 -13.08 -8.38
CA ALA A 71 3.02 -13.18 -6.92
C ALA A 71 1.65 -13.14 -6.20
N ALA A 72 0.54 -12.96 -6.93
CA ALA A 72 -0.77 -12.77 -6.34
C ALA A 72 -1.62 -14.05 -6.36
N ILE A 73 -2.52 -14.18 -5.37
CA ILE A 73 -3.47 -15.30 -5.32
C ILE A 73 -4.85 -14.81 -5.78
N PRO A 74 -5.44 -15.41 -6.83
CA PRO A 74 -6.76 -15.01 -7.30
C PRO A 74 -7.83 -15.46 -6.32
N MET A 75 -8.69 -14.53 -5.90
CA MET A 75 -9.92 -14.75 -5.15
C MET A 75 -11.12 -14.59 -6.08
N ARG A 76 -11.75 -15.71 -6.43
CA ARG A 76 -12.82 -15.79 -7.46
C ARG A 76 -14.21 -15.43 -6.90
N GLY A 77 -14.35 -15.43 -5.58
CA GLY A 77 -15.59 -15.08 -4.92
C GLY A 77 -15.40 -14.83 -3.43
N ARG A 78 -16.54 -14.65 -2.75
CA ARG A 78 -16.64 -14.55 -1.29
C ARG A 78 -17.04 -15.91 -0.76
N MET A 79 -16.23 -16.50 0.11
CA MET A 79 -16.60 -17.69 0.87
C MET A 79 -17.25 -17.22 2.17
N ILE A 80 -18.57 -17.39 2.29
CA ILE A 80 -19.31 -17.02 3.50
C ILE A 80 -19.31 -18.19 4.47
N HIS A 81 -18.96 -17.91 5.72
CA HIS A 81 -19.00 -18.83 6.84
C HIS A 81 -20.11 -18.41 7.79
N ASP A 82 -21.21 -19.16 7.81
CA ASP A 82 -22.35 -18.83 8.67
C ASP A 82 -22.14 -19.25 10.14
N LEU A 83 -23.20 -19.28 10.93
CA LEU A 83 -23.15 -19.66 12.35
C LEU A 83 -23.25 -21.18 12.56
N ASP A 84 -23.85 -21.90 11.63
CA ASP A 84 -24.05 -23.34 11.68
C ASP A 84 -22.83 -24.10 11.13
N GLY A 85 -21.91 -23.38 10.47
CA GLY A 85 -20.67 -23.91 9.89
C GLY A 85 -20.76 -24.17 8.39
N GLU A 86 -21.88 -23.83 7.76
CA GLU A 86 -22.08 -24.02 6.33
C GLU A 86 -21.30 -22.98 5.52
N LEU A 87 -20.86 -23.42 4.34
CA LEU A 87 -20.05 -22.64 3.42
C LEU A 87 -20.86 -22.28 2.17
N ALA A 88 -20.89 -21.00 1.84
CA ALA A 88 -21.49 -20.50 0.59
C ALA A 88 -20.47 -19.69 -0.21
N LEU A 89 -20.08 -20.20 -1.38
CA LEU A 89 -19.25 -19.46 -2.32
C LEU A 89 -20.14 -18.58 -3.21
N LEU A 90 -19.93 -17.26 -3.13
CA LEU A 90 -20.58 -16.27 -3.97
C LEU A 90 -19.55 -15.69 -4.96
N PRO A 91 -19.58 -16.09 -6.24
CA PRO A 91 -18.63 -15.58 -7.25
C PRO A 91 -18.71 -14.05 -7.38
N TYR A 92 -17.57 -13.40 -7.65
CA TYR A 92 -17.54 -11.95 -7.87
C TYR A 92 -18.14 -11.54 -9.21
N GLY A 93 -18.01 -12.39 -10.22
CA GLY A 93 -18.39 -12.10 -11.60
C GLY A 93 -18.61 -13.37 -12.41
N ARG A 94 -18.59 -13.22 -13.74
CA ARG A 94 -18.67 -14.35 -14.67
C ARG A 94 -17.26 -14.90 -14.95
N ASP A 95 -17.19 -16.17 -15.34
CA ASP A 95 -15.97 -16.82 -15.83
C ASP A 95 -14.79 -16.70 -14.85
N ASP A 96 -13.61 -16.31 -15.34
CA ASP A 96 -12.35 -16.22 -14.60
C ASP A 96 -12.11 -14.89 -13.87
N GLN A 97 -13.14 -14.05 -13.71
CA GLN A 97 -12.98 -12.76 -13.03
C GLN A 97 -12.66 -12.95 -11.54
N ALA A 98 -11.57 -12.33 -11.11
CA ALA A 98 -11.08 -12.42 -9.73
C ALA A 98 -10.59 -11.07 -9.20
N ILE A 99 -10.62 -10.93 -7.89
CA ILE A 99 -9.85 -9.94 -7.14
C ILE A 99 -8.63 -10.66 -6.58
N PHE A 100 -7.48 -10.02 -6.52
CA PHE A 100 -6.24 -10.71 -6.20
C PHE A 100 -5.77 -10.33 -4.80
N SER A 101 -5.37 -11.32 -4.02
CA SER A 101 -4.69 -11.11 -2.75
C SER A 101 -3.22 -10.83 -3.02
N VAL A 102 -2.75 -9.64 -2.64
CA VAL A 102 -1.38 -9.17 -2.86
C VAL A 102 -0.77 -8.74 -1.53
N SER A 103 0.43 -9.23 -1.21
CA SER A 103 1.17 -8.78 -0.03
C SER A 103 1.49 -7.29 -0.12
N ARG A 104 1.07 -6.51 0.88
CA ARG A 104 1.36 -5.07 0.94
C ARG A 104 2.87 -4.81 1.02
N GLY A 105 3.57 -5.64 1.78
CA GLY A 105 5.02 -5.53 1.96
C GLY A 105 5.74 -5.74 0.63
N GLU A 106 5.47 -6.86 -0.03
CA GLU A 106 6.11 -7.21 -1.30
C GLU A 106 5.73 -6.24 -2.42
N LEU A 107 4.47 -5.82 -2.50
CA LEU A 107 4.05 -4.78 -3.45
C LEU A 107 4.83 -3.47 -3.26
N ASN A 108 5.01 -3.02 -2.01
CA ASN A 108 5.72 -1.78 -1.76
C ASN A 108 7.22 -1.91 -2.06
N LYS A 109 7.83 -3.05 -1.72
CA LYS A 109 9.22 -3.36 -2.06
C LYS A 109 9.44 -3.34 -3.57
N ALA A 110 8.62 -4.07 -4.33
CA ALA A 110 8.68 -4.12 -5.80
C ALA A 110 8.54 -2.73 -6.43
N LEU A 111 7.60 -1.91 -5.93
CA LEU A 111 7.42 -0.53 -6.39
C LEU A 111 8.64 0.37 -6.11
N MET A 112 9.25 0.27 -4.92
CA MET A 112 10.44 1.07 -4.59
C MET A 112 11.65 0.63 -5.41
N THR A 113 11.84 -0.67 -5.58
CA THR A 113 12.88 -1.23 -6.45
C THR A 113 12.70 -0.76 -7.89
N ALA A 114 11.49 -0.87 -8.46
CA ALA A 114 11.22 -0.38 -9.80
C ALA A 114 11.42 1.14 -9.94
N ALA A 115 11.07 1.93 -8.92
CA ALA A 115 11.30 3.37 -8.92
C ALA A 115 12.80 3.71 -9.03
N GLU A 116 13.65 3.08 -8.22
CA GLU A 116 15.10 3.35 -8.24
C GLU A 116 15.78 2.74 -9.45
N GLU A 117 15.56 1.45 -9.72
CA GLU A 117 16.34 0.69 -10.71
C GLU A 117 15.87 0.93 -12.15
N GLN A 118 14.55 1.02 -12.38
CA GLN A 118 14.00 1.13 -13.73
C GLN A 118 13.75 2.58 -14.14
N ALA A 119 13.47 3.46 -13.17
CA ALA A 119 13.08 4.84 -13.42
C ALA A 119 14.12 5.87 -12.94
N GLY A 120 15.17 5.47 -12.21
CA GLY A 120 16.22 6.38 -11.74
C GLY A 120 15.75 7.38 -10.67
N VAL A 121 14.65 7.07 -9.99
CA VAL A 121 14.10 7.90 -8.89
C VAL A 121 15.04 7.82 -7.69
N ARG A 122 15.29 8.94 -7.01
CA ARG A 122 16.04 8.94 -5.74
C ARG A 122 15.07 8.88 -4.56
N ILE A 123 15.16 7.83 -3.74
CA ILE A 123 14.36 7.70 -2.52
C ILE A 123 15.22 7.99 -1.30
N HIS A 124 14.86 9.04 -0.56
CA HIS A 124 15.49 9.43 0.70
C HIS A 124 14.70 8.81 1.85
N PHE A 125 15.15 7.66 2.34
CA PHE A 125 14.60 7.00 3.52
C PHE A 125 14.97 7.75 4.81
N GLU A 126 14.30 7.40 5.90
CA GLU A 126 14.50 8.01 7.23
C GLU A 126 14.40 9.55 7.20
N THR A 127 13.68 10.09 6.21
CA THR A 127 13.52 11.51 5.95
C THR A 127 12.05 11.87 6.05
N GLY A 128 11.64 12.31 7.24
CA GLY A 128 10.25 12.70 7.52
C GLY A 128 9.98 14.16 7.18
N CYS A 129 8.79 14.45 6.66
CA CYS A 129 8.25 15.80 6.59
C CYS A 129 7.21 16.02 7.70
N ARG A 130 7.24 17.16 8.39
CA ARG A 130 6.20 17.52 9.39
C ARG A 130 5.36 18.74 9.03
N PHE A 131 5.85 19.59 8.14
CA PHE A 131 5.21 20.85 7.80
C PHE A 131 5.62 21.30 6.40
N VAL A 132 4.69 21.93 5.67
CA VAL A 132 4.93 22.55 4.37
C VAL A 132 4.37 23.97 4.38
N ASP A 133 5.24 24.96 4.23
CA ASP A 133 4.84 26.33 3.94
C ASP A 133 4.48 26.44 2.45
N THR A 134 3.19 26.30 2.15
CA THR A 134 2.66 26.35 0.79
C THR A 134 2.74 27.74 0.16
N ARG A 135 2.87 28.81 0.96
CA ARG A 135 2.98 30.19 0.47
C ARG A 135 4.40 30.52 0.05
N ARG A 136 5.39 30.02 0.81
CA ARG A 136 6.81 30.22 0.52
C ARG A 136 7.44 29.08 -0.28
N ALA A 137 6.66 28.04 -0.61
CA ALA A 137 7.13 26.82 -1.26
C ALA A 137 8.34 26.21 -0.52
N ARG A 138 8.18 25.95 0.80
CA ARG A 138 9.23 25.32 1.61
C ARG A 138 8.66 24.16 2.41
N MET A 139 9.43 23.08 2.54
CA MET A 139 9.06 21.91 3.34
C MET A 139 10.06 21.69 4.48
N GLU A 140 9.55 21.29 5.63
CA GLU A 140 10.35 21.01 6.81
C GLU A 140 10.64 19.52 6.88
N LEU A 141 11.90 19.15 6.64
CA LEU A 141 12.38 17.78 6.62
C LEU A 141 13.27 17.49 7.83
N ARG A 142 13.25 16.25 8.31
CA ARG A 142 14.24 15.72 9.24
C ARG A 142 14.72 14.37 8.73
N ASP A 143 16.02 14.30 8.48
CA ASP A 143 16.75 13.05 8.34
C ASP A 143 17.04 12.52 9.75
N GLU A 144 16.71 11.27 10.08
CA GLU A 144 16.94 10.71 11.42
C GLU A 144 18.41 10.70 11.84
N SER A 145 19.36 10.72 10.90
CA SER A 145 20.79 10.89 11.18
C SER A 145 21.13 12.32 11.63
N SER A 146 20.31 13.30 11.26
CA SER A 146 20.45 14.71 11.66
C SER A 146 19.55 15.01 12.86
N ARG A 147 20.13 15.47 13.98
CA ARG A 147 19.37 15.74 15.22
C ARG A 147 18.36 16.90 15.12
N GLY A 148 18.15 17.51 13.94
CA GLY A 148 17.35 18.73 13.76
C GLY A 148 16.45 18.71 12.53
N TRP A 149 15.35 19.47 12.62
CA TRP A 149 14.48 19.76 11.47
C TRP A 149 15.09 20.90 10.64
N ARG A 150 15.05 20.78 9.31
CA ARG A 150 15.54 21.79 8.38
C ARG A 150 14.44 22.20 7.40
N MET A 151 14.33 23.50 7.16
CA MET A 151 13.52 24.02 6.07
C MET A 151 14.31 23.94 4.78
N VAL A 152 13.76 23.25 3.78
CA VAL A 152 14.30 23.19 2.42
C VAL A 152 13.26 23.75 1.45
N ASP A 153 13.74 24.32 0.35
CA ASP A 153 12.84 24.81 -0.68
C ASP A 153 12.22 23.63 -1.44
N VAL A 154 10.93 23.75 -1.72
CA VAL A 154 10.22 22.82 -2.60
C VAL A 154 10.76 23.03 -4.02
N PRO A 155 10.99 21.96 -4.80
CA PRO A 155 11.37 22.10 -6.20
C PRO A 155 10.18 22.60 -7.04
N ASP A 156 10.16 22.36 -8.35
CA ASP A 156 9.10 22.88 -9.22
C ASP A 156 7.70 22.39 -8.81
N LEU A 157 7.59 21.15 -8.30
CA LEU A 157 6.34 20.56 -7.85
C LEU A 157 6.52 19.69 -6.60
N LEU A 158 5.48 19.64 -5.76
CA LEU A 158 5.37 18.76 -4.60
C LEU A 158 4.10 17.93 -4.66
N PHE A 159 4.23 16.61 -4.53
CA PHE A 159 3.10 15.69 -4.34
C PHE A 159 3.07 15.15 -2.91
N GLY A 160 1.90 15.15 -2.29
CA GLY A 160 1.66 14.48 -1.01
C GLY A 160 1.10 13.07 -1.22
N ALA A 161 1.93 12.05 -1.01
CA ALA A 161 1.55 10.64 -0.98
C ALA A 161 1.84 10.02 0.41
N ASP A 162 1.84 10.84 1.45
CA ASP A 162 2.25 10.58 2.83
C ASP A 162 1.12 10.03 3.73
N GLY A 163 0.06 9.52 3.09
CA GLY A 163 -0.97 8.68 3.69
C GLY A 163 -1.98 9.39 4.59
N ALA A 164 -2.68 8.61 5.40
CA ALA A 164 -3.81 9.09 6.20
C ALA A 164 -3.45 10.20 7.21
N ARG A 165 -2.20 10.27 7.67
CA ARG A 165 -1.68 11.32 8.57
C ARG A 165 -0.73 12.28 7.85
N SER A 166 -1.14 12.73 6.67
CA SER A 166 -0.36 13.60 5.77
C SER A 166 0.04 14.92 6.42
N ALA A 167 1.33 15.25 6.36
CA ALA A 167 1.89 16.53 6.75
C ALA A 167 1.51 17.64 5.75
N LEU A 168 1.53 17.32 4.45
CA LEU A 168 1.13 18.28 3.42
C LEU A 168 -0.35 18.66 3.57
N ARG A 169 -1.26 17.69 3.69
CA ARG A 169 -2.69 17.96 3.87
C ARG A 169 -2.94 18.80 5.12
N THR A 170 -2.30 18.47 6.24
CA THR A 170 -2.41 19.23 7.49
C THR A 170 -1.94 20.67 7.32
N SER A 171 -0.90 20.89 6.52
CA SER A 171 -0.40 22.24 6.23
C SER A 171 -1.36 23.02 5.33
N MET A 172 -1.96 22.36 4.32
CA MET A 172 -2.97 22.97 3.43
C MET A 172 -4.24 23.39 4.16
N GLN A 173 -4.65 22.63 5.19
CA GLN A 173 -5.82 22.98 6.04
C GLN A 173 -5.69 24.33 6.75
N ARG A 174 -4.46 24.85 6.91
CA ARG A 174 -4.22 26.18 7.51
C ARG A 174 -4.33 27.32 6.49
N GLY A 175 -4.52 27.01 5.21
CA GLY A 175 -4.71 27.99 4.14
C GLY A 175 -6.17 28.43 3.99
N ASP A 176 -6.40 29.35 3.06
CA ASP A 176 -7.74 29.84 2.75
C ASP A 176 -8.48 28.89 1.81
N ARG A 177 -9.80 28.72 2.00
CA ARG A 177 -10.69 27.93 1.13
C ARG A 177 -10.28 26.45 0.99
N PHE A 178 -9.90 25.81 2.10
CA PHE A 178 -9.62 24.38 2.15
C PHE A 178 -10.65 23.65 3.03
N ASP A 179 -11.56 22.91 2.39
CA ASP A 179 -12.55 22.10 3.11
C ASP A 179 -11.95 20.77 3.56
N TYR A 180 -12.17 20.40 4.83
CA TYR A 180 -11.70 19.16 5.42
C TYR A 180 -12.70 18.58 6.41
N SER A 181 -12.88 17.27 6.35
CA SER A 181 -13.66 16.51 7.33
C SER A 181 -12.90 15.25 7.75
N GLN A 182 -12.97 14.92 9.04
CA GLN A 182 -12.44 13.68 9.57
C GLN A 182 -13.43 13.08 10.55
N ALA A 183 -13.76 11.81 10.33
CA ALA A 183 -14.57 11.00 11.23
C ALA A 183 -13.83 9.70 11.52
N PHE A 184 -13.82 9.29 12.79
CA PHE A 184 -13.33 7.97 13.18
C PHE A 184 -14.51 7.01 13.23
N LEU A 185 -14.34 5.83 12.65
CA LEU A 185 -15.32 4.76 12.75
C LEU A 185 -15.31 4.17 14.16
N GLU A 186 -16.46 3.70 14.63
CA GLU A 186 -16.59 3.02 15.93
C GLU A 186 -15.90 1.65 15.95
N HIS A 187 -15.67 1.07 14.77
CA HIS A 187 -15.03 -0.23 14.61
C HIS A 187 -13.50 -0.06 14.53
N GLY A 188 -12.78 -0.87 15.32
CA GLY A 188 -11.36 -1.13 15.15
C GLY A 188 -11.13 -2.41 14.34
N TYR A 189 -9.86 -2.72 14.04
CA TYR A 189 -9.49 -4.00 13.44
C TYR A 189 -8.28 -4.60 14.17
N LYS A 190 -8.17 -5.93 14.10
CA LYS A 190 -7.04 -6.71 14.64
C LYS A 190 -6.68 -7.78 13.63
N GLU A 191 -5.38 -7.98 13.42
CA GLU A 191 -4.87 -9.03 12.55
C GLU A 191 -4.69 -10.32 13.34
N LEU A 192 -5.13 -11.43 12.75
CA LEU A 192 -4.96 -12.80 13.22
C LEU A 192 -4.45 -13.63 12.04
N VAL A 193 -3.70 -14.70 12.34
CA VAL A 193 -3.12 -15.58 11.32
C VAL A 193 -3.76 -16.96 11.42
N ILE A 194 -4.24 -17.47 10.28
CA ILE A 194 -4.56 -18.89 10.12
C ILE A 194 -3.28 -19.55 9.60
N PRO A 195 -2.62 -20.40 10.39
CA PRO A 195 -1.41 -21.05 9.94
C PRO A 195 -1.73 -22.04 8.81
N PRO A 196 -0.73 -22.43 8.01
CA PRO A 196 -0.91 -23.51 7.06
C PRO A 196 -1.35 -24.82 7.74
N ALA A 197 -1.90 -25.74 6.95
CA ALA A 197 -2.35 -27.02 7.44
C ALA A 197 -1.18 -27.82 8.00
N LYS A 198 -1.39 -28.47 9.15
CA LYS A 198 -0.40 -29.40 9.71
C LYS A 198 -0.14 -30.52 8.71
N ASP A 199 1.13 -30.87 8.54
CA ASP A 199 1.61 -31.96 7.67
C ASP A 199 1.34 -31.75 6.16
N GLY A 200 0.97 -30.53 5.73
CA GLY A 200 0.75 -30.20 4.31
C GLY A 200 -0.55 -30.78 3.70
N VAL A 201 -1.33 -31.54 4.49
CA VAL A 201 -2.63 -32.11 4.08
C VAL A 201 -3.74 -31.08 4.34
N GLY A 202 -3.68 -29.98 3.60
CA GLY A 202 -4.71 -28.94 3.61
C GLY A 202 -5.88 -29.24 2.67
N VAL A 203 -6.82 -28.29 2.56
CA VAL A 203 -7.91 -28.36 1.58
C VAL A 203 -7.35 -28.32 0.15
N ARG A 204 -6.23 -27.61 -0.05
CA ARG A 204 -5.49 -27.56 -1.32
C ARG A 204 -4.05 -27.11 -1.07
N ASP A 205 -3.04 -27.85 -1.54
CA ASP A 205 -1.62 -27.45 -1.54
C ASP A 205 -1.09 -26.88 -0.20
N GLY A 206 -1.45 -27.46 0.95
CA GLY A 206 -1.00 -27.01 2.28
C GLY A 206 -1.84 -25.89 2.92
N PHE A 207 -2.80 -25.30 2.20
CA PHE A 207 -3.71 -24.31 2.77
C PHE A 207 -4.74 -24.94 3.71
N ALA A 208 -4.94 -24.35 4.90
CA ALA A 208 -5.92 -24.82 5.87
C ALA A 208 -7.38 -24.64 5.41
N ILE A 209 -7.65 -23.72 4.48
CA ILE A 209 -8.97 -23.40 3.91
C ILE A 209 -8.83 -23.06 2.41
N GLU A 210 -9.94 -22.97 1.67
CA GLU A 210 -9.96 -22.66 0.23
C GLU A 210 -9.11 -21.42 -0.14
N PRO A 211 -7.98 -21.57 -0.85
CA PRO A 211 -7.07 -20.45 -1.11
C PRO A 211 -7.59 -19.46 -2.15
N ASN A 212 -8.57 -19.80 -2.99
CA ASN A 212 -9.04 -18.96 -4.09
C ASN A 212 -10.34 -18.20 -3.78
N ALA A 213 -10.56 -17.84 -2.52
CA ALA A 213 -11.70 -17.04 -2.08
C ALA A 213 -11.33 -15.96 -1.04
N LEU A 214 -12.13 -14.91 -0.96
CA LEU A 214 -12.14 -14.01 0.19
C LEU A 214 -13.08 -14.61 1.25
N HIS A 215 -12.55 -15.04 2.38
CA HIS A 215 -13.35 -15.63 3.44
C HIS A 215 -14.01 -14.55 4.29
N ILE A 216 -15.28 -14.71 4.65
CA ILE A 216 -16.06 -13.75 5.44
C ILE A 216 -16.89 -14.49 6.49
N TRP A 217 -16.74 -14.10 7.75
CA TRP A 217 -17.61 -14.50 8.86
C TRP A 217 -18.45 -13.30 9.31
N PRO A 218 -19.65 -13.08 8.75
CA PRO A 218 -20.50 -11.97 9.13
C PRO A 218 -21.19 -12.26 10.47
N ARG A 219 -21.12 -11.34 11.44
CA ARG A 219 -21.73 -11.48 12.78
C ARG A 219 -22.55 -10.25 13.19
N GLY A 220 -22.98 -9.44 12.21
CA GLY A 220 -23.73 -8.21 12.42
C GLY A 220 -22.86 -7.09 12.98
N LYS A 221 -22.62 -7.10 14.31
CA LYS A 221 -21.85 -6.05 15.01
C LYS A 221 -20.33 -6.16 14.83
N PHE A 222 -19.86 -7.29 14.31
CA PHE A 222 -18.48 -7.49 13.93
C PHE A 222 -18.43 -8.44 12.74
N MET A 223 -17.26 -8.54 12.10
CA MET A 223 -17.00 -9.50 11.05
C MET A 223 -15.54 -9.91 11.08
N LEU A 224 -15.25 -11.10 10.58
CA LEU A 224 -13.89 -11.50 10.24
C LEU A 224 -13.78 -11.62 8.73
N ILE A 225 -12.63 -11.27 8.20
CA ILE A 225 -12.25 -11.58 6.82
C ILE A 225 -10.88 -12.24 6.82
N ALA A 226 -10.66 -13.17 5.89
CA ALA A 226 -9.34 -13.76 5.67
C ALA A 226 -9.00 -13.71 4.18
N LEU A 227 -7.77 -13.28 3.91
CA LEU A 227 -7.16 -13.25 2.59
C LEU A 227 -6.03 -14.30 2.54
N PRO A 228 -5.87 -15.02 1.43
CA PRO A 228 -4.83 -16.03 1.28
C PRO A 228 -3.45 -15.38 1.09
N ASN A 229 -2.41 -15.94 1.69
CA ASN A 229 -1.01 -15.59 1.47
C ASN A 229 -0.27 -16.70 0.69
N GLN A 230 0.94 -16.42 0.20
CA GLN A 230 1.75 -17.43 -0.49
C GLN A 230 2.47 -18.41 0.44
N ASP A 231 2.64 -18.07 1.73
CA ASP A 231 3.22 -18.99 2.72
C ASP A 231 2.25 -20.15 2.99
N ARG A 232 2.78 -21.37 2.82
CA ARG A 232 2.11 -22.67 2.93
C ARG A 232 2.82 -23.54 3.97
#